data_AF-Q38ES3-F1
#
_entry.id   AF-Q38ES3-F1
#
_cell.length_a   1.000
_cell.length_b   1.000
_cell.length_c   1.000
_cell.angle_alpha   90.00
_cell.angle_beta   90.00
_cell.angle_gamma   90.00
#
_symmetry.space_group_name_H-M   'P 1'
#
loop_
_entity.id
_entity.type
_entity.pdbx_description
1 polymer ?
#
loop_
_entity_poly.entity_id
_entity_poly.type
_entity_poly.pdbx_seq_one_letter_code
_entity_poly.pdbx_strand_id
1 'polypeptide(L)'
;MDAGSDEAVQKKMQEFLSKDAMEELRNIGDRTESRVRHGLLPRDYQQQQHQKDYQTANVTHEEEVNSYIQQRRTWRENVFLLRDFEYWRLRAEYYPYVRRGDEQNDNFFIRGIACHPRLSDYPMCRKPIQDYFVCRDKNKILQLFNLCAPMKEQFCACINEVFVKNHERGDKKFNAQRNEYFEEQRNRRLSKMMAHVEDSMEKRKKLQD
;
A
#
# COMPACT_ATOMS: atom_id res chain seq x y z
N MET A 1 37.72 -34.66 -4.69
CA MET A 1 37.38 -33.26 -4.37
C MET A 1 38.33 -32.87 -3.25
N ASP A 2 39.10 -31.79 -3.43
CA ASP A 2 40.21 -31.44 -2.55
C ASP A 2 39.71 -31.04 -1.15
N ALA A 3 40.28 -31.65 -0.11
CA ALA A 3 39.88 -31.46 1.29
C ALA A 3 39.88 -29.98 1.76
N GLY A 4 40.72 -29.14 1.15
CA GLY A 4 40.75 -27.70 1.42
C GLY A 4 39.49 -26.96 0.94
N SER A 5 38.76 -27.52 -0.04
CA SER A 5 37.48 -26.95 -0.50
C SER A 5 36.34 -27.27 0.46
N ASP A 6 36.29 -28.47 1.03
CA ASP A 6 35.24 -28.89 1.97
C ASP A 6 35.33 -28.12 3.30
N GLU A 7 36.53 -27.90 3.84
CA GLU A 7 36.73 -27.09 5.04
C GLU A 7 36.32 -25.62 4.81
N ALA A 8 36.67 -25.06 3.65
CA ALA A 8 36.26 -23.70 3.28
C ALA A 8 34.74 -23.58 3.12
N VAL A 9 34.07 -24.61 2.57
CA VAL A 9 32.61 -24.66 2.44
C VAL A 9 31.95 -24.79 3.81
N GLN A 10 32.43 -25.69 4.68
CA GLN A 10 31.90 -25.86 6.04
C GLN A 10 32.07 -24.59 6.89
N LYS A 11 33.23 -23.93 6.79
CA LYS A 11 33.48 -22.67 7.51
C LYS A 11 32.57 -21.56 7.03
N LYS A 12 32.37 -21.42 5.70
CA LYS A 12 31.36 -20.50 5.14
C LYS A 12 29.96 -20.84 5.62
N MET A 13 29.58 -22.13 5.66
CA MET A 13 28.29 -22.57 6.18
C MET A 13 28.09 -22.20 7.64
N GLN A 14 29.12 -22.36 8.48
CA GLN A 14 29.08 -21.93 9.89
C GLN A 14 29.03 -20.42 10.05
N GLU A 15 29.71 -19.65 9.19
CA GLU A 15 29.61 -18.18 9.16
C GLU A 15 28.21 -17.72 8.75
N PHE A 16 27.60 -18.33 7.72
CA PHE A 16 26.21 -18.05 7.31
C PHE A 16 25.18 -18.47 8.36
N LEU A 17 25.47 -19.51 9.14
CA LEU A 17 24.64 -19.97 10.26
C LEU A 17 25.04 -19.36 11.61
N SER A 18 26.02 -18.45 11.63
CA SER A 18 26.45 -17.78 12.85
C SER A 18 25.29 -16.96 13.41
N LYS A 19 25.27 -16.80 14.74
CA LYS A 19 24.20 -16.04 15.41
C LYS A 19 24.09 -14.62 14.86
N ASP A 20 25.23 -13.99 14.59
CA ASP A 20 25.31 -12.63 14.06
C ASP A 20 24.71 -12.56 12.64
N ALA A 21 25.05 -13.50 11.75
CA ALA A 21 24.47 -13.55 10.41
C ALA A 21 22.95 -13.81 10.44
N MET A 22 22.48 -14.65 11.36
CA MET A 22 21.06 -14.91 11.57
C MET A 22 20.33 -13.70 12.17
N GLU A 23 20.98 -12.93 13.03
CA GLU A 23 20.45 -11.70 13.61
C GLU A 23 20.44 -10.55 12.59
N GLU A 24 21.48 -10.41 11.77
CA GLU A 24 21.48 -9.50 10.61
C GLU A 24 20.37 -9.86 9.61
N LEU A 25 20.22 -11.15 9.26
CA LEU A 25 19.12 -11.61 8.39
C LEU A 25 17.74 -11.29 9.00
N ARG A 26 17.62 -11.43 10.33
CA ARG A 26 16.40 -11.07 11.06
C ARG A 26 16.14 -9.56 10.98
N ASN A 27 17.16 -8.73 11.19
CA ASN A 27 17.07 -7.27 11.15
C ASN A 27 16.80 -6.74 9.73
N ILE A 28 17.39 -7.34 8.69
CA ILE A 28 17.11 -6.98 7.29
C ILE A 28 15.64 -7.26 6.93
N GLY A 29 15.08 -8.34 7.48
CA GLY A 29 13.68 -8.74 7.26
C GLY A 29 12.67 -7.96 8.09
N ASP A 30 13.05 -7.47 9.27
CA ASP A 30 12.13 -6.81 10.20
C ASP A 30 12.03 -5.30 9.94
N ARG A 31 10.98 -4.90 9.21
CA ARG A 31 10.68 -3.49 8.92
C ARG A 31 9.64 -2.89 9.86
N THR A 32 9.42 -3.50 11.02
CA THR A 32 8.37 -3.08 11.97
C THR A 32 8.50 -1.62 12.38
N GLU A 33 9.71 -1.16 12.74
CA GLU A 33 9.94 0.23 13.16
C GLU A 33 9.62 1.24 12.05
N SER A 34 10.10 0.98 10.83
CA SER A 34 9.80 1.80 9.65
C SER A 34 8.29 1.87 9.39
N ARG A 35 7.58 0.74 9.53
CA ARG A 35 6.13 0.68 9.33
C ARG A 35 5.36 1.46 10.40
N VAL A 36 5.75 1.36 11.67
CA VAL A 36 5.18 2.17 12.76
C VAL A 36 5.39 3.66 12.49
N ARG A 37 6.60 4.05 12.06
CA ARG A 37 6.92 5.45 11.67
C ARG A 37 6.03 5.94 10.53
N HIS A 38 5.76 5.09 9.53
CA HIS A 38 4.85 5.41 8.42
C HIS A 38 3.36 5.20 8.74
N GLY A 39 3.03 4.83 9.99
CA GLY A 39 1.67 4.58 10.48
C GLY A 39 1.03 3.26 10.01
N LEU A 40 1.75 2.47 9.21
CA LEU A 40 1.27 1.22 8.59
C LEU A 40 0.94 0.15 9.62
N LEU A 41 1.58 0.23 10.78
CA LEU A 41 1.22 -0.51 11.98
C LEU A 41 0.68 0.47 13.03
N PRO A 42 -0.24 0.03 13.92
CA PRO A 42 -0.60 0.79 15.10
C PRO A 42 0.63 1.20 15.93
N ARG A 43 0.59 2.37 16.59
CA ARG A 43 1.71 2.84 17.43
C ARG A 43 2.03 1.85 18.55
N ASP A 44 1.00 1.24 19.11
CA ASP A 44 1.13 0.31 20.24
C ASP A 44 1.51 -1.11 19.79
N TYR A 45 1.71 -1.34 18.49
CA TYR A 45 2.04 -2.65 17.93
C TYR A 45 3.33 -3.24 18.52
N GLN A 46 4.33 -2.40 18.83
CA GLN A 46 5.56 -2.84 19.48
C GLN A 46 5.42 -2.97 21.00
N GLN A 47 4.52 -2.21 21.63
CA GLN A 47 4.36 -2.19 23.08
C GLN A 47 3.56 -3.38 23.60
N GLN A 48 2.64 -3.89 22.78
CA GLN A 48 1.81 -5.03 23.13
C GLN A 48 2.54 -6.33 22.75
N GLN A 49 3.10 -7.03 23.74
CA GLN A 49 3.44 -8.45 23.60
C GLN A 49 2.12 -9.25 23.42
N HIS A 50 1.53 -9.22 22.22
CA HIS A 50 0.21 -9.79 21.94
C HIS A 50 0.21 -11.33 22.08
N GLN A 51 -0.12 -11.82 23.27
CA GLN A 51 -0.33 -13.25 23.52
C GLN A 51 -1.70 -13.77 23.09
N LYS A 52 -2.69 -12.96 22.69
CA LYS A 52 -3.98 -13.50 22.19
C LYS A 52 -4.84 -12.62 21.28
N ASP A 53 -4.88 -11.30 21.47
CA ASP A 53 -5.96 -10.51 20.85
C ASP A 53 -5.45 -9.59 19.75
N TYR A 54 -6.11 -9.63 18.59
CA TYR A 54 -5.80 -8.91 17.35
C TYR A 54 -6.02 -7.39 17.42
N GLN A 55 -5.75 -6.76 18.56
CA GLN A 55 -6.15 -5.37 18.82
C GLN A 55 -5.32 -4.39 17.98
N THR A 56 -5.95 -3.78 16.97
CA THR A 56 -5.48 -2.49 16.46
C THR A 56 -5.84 -1.39 17.46
N ALA A 57 -5.14 -0.25 17.44
CA ALA A 57 -5.34 0.87 18.38
C ALA A 57 -6.76 1.49 18.38
N ASN A 58 -7.70 0.97 17.59
CA ASN A 58 -9.07 1.42 17.53
C ASN A 58 -10.02 0.36 18.11
N VAL A 59 -10.25 0.44 19.42
CA VAL A 59 -11.08 -0.51 20.18
C VAL A 59 -12.48 -0.67 19.59
N THR A 60 -13.12 0.42 19.14
CA THR A 60 -14.48 0.35 18.59
C THR A 60 -14.54 -0.39 17.26
N HIS A 61 -13.54 -0.18 16.40
CA HIS A 61 -13.42 -0.93 15.14
C HIS A 61 -13.18 -2.43 15.39
N GLU A 62 -12.35 -2.75 16.39
CA GLU A 62 -12.09 -4.12 16.78
C GLU A 62 -13.37 -4.82 17.29
N GLU A 63 -14.18 -4.14 18.10
CA GLU A 63 -15.47 -4.65 18.58
C GLU A 63 -16.45 -4.92 17.43
N GLU A 64 -16.59 -3.99 16.48
CA GLU A 64 -17.45 -4.14 15.31
C GLU A 64 -17.05 -5.34 14.45
N VAL A 65 -15.74 -5.46 14.16
CA VAL A 65 -15.19 -6.56 13.39
C VAL A 65 -15.36 -7.89 14.13
N ASN A 66 -15.09 -7.92 15.44
CA ASN A 66 -15.24 -9.14 16.23
C ASN A 66 -16.70 -9.59 16.33
N SER A 67 -17.65 -8.67 16.44
CA SER A 67 -19.09 -8.97 16.36
C SER A 67 -19.47 -9.56 15.00
N TYR A 68 -18.97 -8.99 13.90
CA TYR A 68 -19.19 -9.52 12.55
C TYR A 68 -18.62 -10.93 12.38
N ILE A 69 -17.38 -11.15 12.86
CA ILE A 69 -16.72 -12.46 12.81
C ILE A 69 -17.49 -13.46 13.66
N GLN A 70 -17.89 -13.12 14.90
CA GLN A 70 -18.59 -14.03 15.80
C GLN A 70 -19.84 -14.66 15.18
N GLN A 71 -20.62 -13.88 14.42
CA GLN A 71 -21.83 -14.36 13.76
C GLN A 71 -21.57 -15.27 12.56
N ARG A 72 -20.37 -15.21 11.98
CA ARG A 72 -19.99 -15.89 10.72
C ARG A 72 -18.92 -16.96 10.89
N ARG A 73 -18.49 -17.22 12.13
CA ARG A 73 -17.54 -18.28 12.45
C ARG A 73 -18.10 -19.63 12.00
N THR A 74 -17.22 -20.45 11.44
CA THR A 74 -17.52 -21.83 11.08
C THR A 74 -16.69 -22.78 11.93
N TRP A 75 -16.90 -24.08 11.73
CA TRP A 75 -16.14 -25.14 12.40
C TRP A 75 -14.61 -25.04 12.20
N ARG A 76 -14.15 -24.29 11.18
CA ARG A 76 -12.72 -24.10 10.85
C ARG A 76 -11.94 -23.42 11.98
N GLU A 77 -12.60 -22.69 12.88
CA GLU A 77 -11.97 -22.07 14.05
C GLU A 77 -11.34 -23.11 14.97
N ASN A 78 -11.93 -24.32 15.02
CA ASN A 78 -11.44 -25.41 15.85
C ASN A 78 -10.16 -26.07 15.32
N VAL A 79 -9.72 -25.74 14.09
CA VAL A 79 -8.50 -26.29 13.48
C VAL A 79 -7.39 -25.24 13.51
N PHE A 80 -6.31 -25.50 14.26
CA PHE A 80 -5.22 -24.53 14.51
C PHE A 80 -4.71 -23.81 13.25
N LEU A 81 -4.46 -24.54 12.16
CA LEU A 81 -3.97 -23.97 10.89
C LEU A 81 -5.03 -23.15 10.15
N LEU A 82 -6.32 -23.52 10.27
CA LEU A 82 -7.41 -22.83 9.56
C LEU A 82 -7.98 -21.67 10.38
N ARG A 83 -7.77 -21.65 11.70
CA ARG A 83 -8.28 -20.61 12.60
C ARG A 83 -7.81 -19.23 12.20
N ASP A 84 -6.51 -19.05 12.00
CA ASP A 84 -5.95 -17.75 11.62
C ASP A 84 -6.38 -17.36 10.21
N PHE A 85 -6.44 -18.32 9.28
CA PHE A 85 -6.93 -18.08 7.93
C PHE A 85 -8.40 -17.65 7.91
N GLU A 86 -9.27 -18.37 8.62
CA GLU A 86 -10.68 -18.02 8.72
C GLU A 86 -10.88 -16.65 9.36
N TYR A 87 -10.15 -16.37 10.43
CA TYR A 87 -10.20 -15.07 11.09
C TYR A 87 -9.88 -13.92 10.12
N TRP A 88 -8.76 -14.01 9.40
CA TRP A 88 -8.35 -12.97 8.46
C TRP A 88 -9.25 -12.92 7.22
N ARG A 89 -9.80 -14.06 6.79
CA ARG A 89 -10.79 -14.10 5.71
C ARG A 89 -12.07 -13.37 6.11
N LEU A 90 -12.63 -13.66 7.28
CA LEU A 90 -13.84 -13.00 7.79
C LEU A 90 -13.61 -11.51 8.07
N ARG A 91 -12.43 -11.14 8.58
CA ARG A 91 -12.03 -9.73 8.71
C ARG A 91 -11.92 -9.03 7.35
N ALA A 92 -11.43 -9.71 6.32
CA ALA A 92 -11.41 -9.16 4.96
C ALA A 92 -12.84 -9.00 4.41
N GLU A 93 -13.73 -9.97 4.64
CA GLU A 93 -15.13 -9.91 4.21
C GLU A 93 -15.93 -8.77 4.87
N TYR A 94 -15.55 -8.35 6.08
CA TYR A 94 -16.15 -7.18 6.74
C TYR A 94 -15.98 -5.90 5.91
N TYR A 95 -14.86 -5.77 5.18
CA TYR A 95 -14.62 -4.63 4.33
C TYR A 95 -15.39 -4.73 3.01
N PRO A 96 -16.14 -3.68 2.60
CA PRO A 96 -16.99 -3.76 1.42
C PRO A 96 -16.28 -3.35 0.12
N TYR A 97 -14.98 -3.04 0.13
CA TYR A 97 -14.32 -2.36 -0.99
C TYR A 97 -14.24 -3.21 -2.26
N VAL A 98 -13.96 -4.51 -2.12
CA VAL A 98 -13.98 -5.42 -3.28
C VAL A 98 -15.39 -5.49 -3.85
N ARG A 99 -16.40 -5.72 -3.01
CA ARG A 99 -17.80 -5.79 -3.45
C ARG A 99 -18.26 -4.49 -4.12
N ARG A 100 -17.94 -3.34 -3.54
CA ARG A 100 -18.28 -2.04 -4.15
C ARG A 100 -17.51 -1.78 -5.44
N GLY A 101 -16.25 -2.20 -5.52
CA GLY A 101 -15.49 -2.15 -6.77
C GLY A 101 -16.19 -2.94 -7.88
N ASP A 102 -16.73 -4.11 -7.54
CA ASP A 102 -17.43 -5.01 -8.46
C ASP A 102 -18.82 -4.48 -8.83
N GLU A 103 -19.53 -3.84 -7.90
CA GLU A 103 -20.87 -3.27 -8.11
C GLU A 103 -20.83 -1.91 -8.83
N GLN A 104 -19.81 -1.07 -8.60
CA GLN A 104 -19.84 0.35 -8.97
C GLN A 104 -19.08 0.72 -10.25
N ASN A 105 -18.25 -0.14 -10.84
CA ASN A 105 -17.40 0.31 -11.97
C ASN A 105 -17.13 -0.73 -13.07
N ASP A 106 -17.59 -0.40 -14.28
CA ASP A 106 -17.07 -0.94 -15.56
C ASP A 106 -15.59 -0.57 -15.79
N ASN A 107 -15.08 0.47 -15.11
CA ASN A 107 -13.70 0.96 -15.21
C ASN A 107 -12.71 0.25 -14.25
N PHE A 108 -13.06 -0.90 -13.68
CA PHE A 108 -12.25 -1.62 -12.70
C PHE A 108 -11.11 -2.43 -13.34
N PHE A 109 -10.06 -1.77 -13.84
CA PHE A 109 -8.94 -2.47 -14.51
C PHE A 109 -7.81 -2.91 -13.58
N ILE A 110 -7.74 -2.39 -12.35
CA ILE A 110 -6.54 -2.55 -11.50
C ILE A 110 -6.81 -3.51 -10.34
N ARG A 111 -7.01 -4.80 -10.66
CA ARG A 111 -6.87 -5.88 -9.65
C ARG A 111 -5.41 -6.33 -9.61
N GLY A 112 -4.78 -6.30 -8.43
CA GLY A 112 -3.47 -6.92 -8.24
C GLY A 112 -2.23 -6.06 -8.54
N ILE A 113 -2.36 -4.80 -8.98
CA ILE A 113 -1.19 -3.90 -8.99
C ILE A 113 -0.72 -3.72 -7.54
N ALA A 114 0.60 -3.79 -7.35
CA ALA A 114 1.23 -3.44 -6.09
C ALA A 114 0.99 -1.96 -5.80
N CYS A 115 -0.13 -1.66 -5.15
CA CYS A 115 -0.37 -0.34 -4.60
C CYS A 115 0.61 -0.16 -3.42
N HIS A 116 1.44 0.89 -3.41
CA HIS A 116 2.24 1.24 -2.24
C HIS A 116 1.35 2.07 -1.31
N PRO A 117 0.83 1.50 -0.21
CA PRO A 117 -0.04 2.24 0.68
C PRO A 117 0.82 3.24 1.47
N ARG A 118 0.75 4.52 1.11
CA ARG A 118 1.18 5.59 2.01
C ARG A 118 -0.05 6.11 2.72
N LEU A 119 -0.07 6.04 4.05
CA LEU A 119 -1.21 6.51 4.83
C LEU A 119 -1.41 8.02 4.75
N SER A 120 -0.36 8.79 4.44
CA SER A 120 -0.45 10.21 4.10
C SER A 120 -1.38 10.45 2.92
N ASP A 121 -1.36 9.55 1.94
CA ASP A 121 -2.04 9.73 0.65
C ASP A 121 -3.47 9.15 0.72
N TYR A 122 -3.69 8.14 1.57
CA TYR A 122 -4.96 7.41 1.70
C TYR A 122 -5.44 7.27 3.16
N PRO A 123 -5.70 8.37 3.88
CA PRO A 123 -6.12 8.32 5.29
C PRO A 123 -7.45 7.56 5.50
N MET A 124 -8.34 7.58 4.50
CA MET A 124 -9.62 6.86 4.53
C MET A 124 -9.46 5.34 4.51
N CYS A 125 -8.35 4.84 3.96
CA CYS A 125 -8.05 3.42 3.86
C CYS A 125 -7.19 2.91 5.02
N ARG A 126 -7.05 3.68 6.10
CA ARG A 126 -6.16 3.35 7.22
C ARG A 126 -6.45 1.98 7.84
N LYS A 127 -7.71 1.69 8.12
CA LYS A 127 -8.15 0.43 8.76
C LYS A 127 -7.74 -0.82 7.96
N PRO A 128 -8.14 -1.00 6.68
CA PRO A 128 -7.76 -2.18 5.91
C PRO A 128 -6.25 -2.26 5.63
N ILE A 129 -5.55 -1.12 5.50
CA ILE A 129 -4.08 -1.09 5.36
C ILE A 129 -3.42 -1.64 6.62
N GLN A 130 -3.81 -1.15 7.79
CA GLN A 130 -3.24 -1.60 9.06
C GLN A 130 -3.51 -3.08 9.32
N ASP A 131 -4.74 -3.55 9.08
CA ASP A 131 -5.09 -4.95 9.22
C ASP A 131 -4.26 -5.86 8.31
N TYR A 132 -3.97 -5.43 7.08
CA TYR A 132 -3.08 -6.18 6.19
C TYR A 132 -1.67 -6.32 6.75
N PHE A 133 -1.08 -5.22 7.25
CA PHE A 133 0.27 -5.28 7.84
C PHE A 133 0.30 -6.08 9.14
N VAL A 134 -0.73 -5.97 9.99
CA VAL A 134 -0.86 -6.81 11.19
C VAL A 134 -0.95 -8.28 10.81
N CYS A 135 -1.77 -8.65 9.82
CA CYS A 135 -1.85 -10.02 9.31
C CYS A 135 -0.50 -10.53 8.80
N ARG A 136 0.15 -9.72 7.96
CA ARG A 136 1.42 -10.08 7.32
C ARG A 136 2.55 -10.26 8.33
N ASP A 137 2.64 -9.36 9.31
CA ASP A 137 3.76 -9.28 10.24
C ASP A 137 3.58 -10.22 11.44
N LYS A 138 2.34 -10.64 11.74
CA LYS A 138 2.05 -11.58 12.84
C LYS A 138 2.78 -12.92 12.70
N ASN A 139 2.89 -13.46 11.49
CA ASN A 139 3.58 -14.73 11.26
C ASN A 139 4.15 -14.82 9.84
N LYS A 140 5.47 -15.02 9.72
CA LYS A 140 6.18 -15.18 8.43
C LYS A 140 5.62 -16.32 7.58
N ILE A 141 5.06 -17.35 8.21
CA ILE A 141 4.38 -18.46 7.52
C ILE A 141 3.15 -17.95 6.76
N LEU A 142 2.38 -17.02 7.35
CA LEU A 142 1.22 -16.42 6.68
C LEU A 142 1.63 -15.64 5.43
N GLN A 143 2.79 -14.97 5.47
CA GLN A 143 3.37 -14.29 4.32
C GLN A 143 3.78 -15.31 3.23
N LEU A 144 4.42 -16.41 3.60
CA LEU A 144 4.86 -17.44 2.65
C LEU A 144 3.68 -18.06 1.87
N PHE A 145 2.57 -18.30 2.55
CA PHE A 145 1.36 -18.89 1.95
C PHE A 145 0.37 -17.86 1.40
N ASN A 146 0.72 -16.57 1.33
CA ASN A 146 -0.18 -15.49 0.91
C ASN A 146 -1.54 -15.49 1.65
N LEU A 147 -1.59 -15.94 2.91
CA LEU A 147 -2.85 -16.08 3.65
C LEU A 147 -3.53 -14.72 3.91
N CYS A 148 -2.77 -13.64 3.88
CA CYS A 148 -3.26 -12.26 3.97
C CYS A 148 -3.70 -11.67 2.61
N ALA A 149 -3.79 -12.47 1.53
CA ALA A 149 -4.23 -12.00 0.22
C ALA A 149 -5.63 -11.36 0.21
N PRO A 150 -6.65 -11.91 0.90
CA PRO A 150 -7.97 -11.26 0.97
C PRO A 150 -7.90 -9.85 1.57
N MET A 151 -7.09 -9.66 2.61
CA MET A 151 -6.84 -8.34 3.18
C MET A 151 -6.12 -7.42 2.20
N LYS A 152 -5.19 -7.97 1.41
CA LYS A 152 -4.47 -7.23 0.38
C LYS A 152 -5.41 -6.67 -0.69
N GLU A 153 -6.34 -7.50 -1.15
CA GLU A 153 -7.35 -7.10 -2.12
C GLU A 153 -8.25 -6.00 -1.58
N GLN A 154 -8.67 -6.09 -0.31
CA GLN A 154 -9.53 -5.08 0.31
C GLN A 154 -8.87 -3.71 0.41
N PHE A 155 -7.61 -3.63 0.85
CA PHE A 155 -6.96 -2.32 0.95
C PHE A 155 -6.60 -1.74 -0.42
N CYS A 156 -6.18 -2.56 -1.40
CA CYS A 156 -5.94 -2.03 -2.75
C CYS A 156 -7.26 -1.62 -3.42
N ALA A 157 -8.36 -2.34 -3.21
CA ALA A 157 -9.69 -1.91 -3.67
C ALA A 157 -10.09 -0.56 -3.04
N CYS A 158 -9.85 -0.37 -1.73
CA CYS A 158 -10.08 0.93 -1.07
C CYS A 158 -9.25 2.06 -1.70
N ILE A 159 -7.95 1.84 -1.90
CA ILE A 159 -7.04 2.83 -2.50
C ILE A 159 -7.51 3.18 -3.92
N ASN A 160 -7.91 2.17 -4.71
CA ASN A 160 -8.43 2.38 -6.05
C ASN A 160 -9.73 3.20 -6.04
N GLU A 161 -10.69 2.91 -5.16
CA GLU A 161 -11.90 3.73 -5.03
C GLU A 161 -11.56 5.20 -4.73
N VAL A 162 -10.60 5.45 -3.83
CA VAL A 162 -10.15 6.80 -3.49
C VAL A 162 -9.46 7.46 -4.69
N PHE A 163 -8.62 6.71 -5.40
CA PHE A 163 -7.93 7.19 -6.60
C PHE A 163 -8.92 7.61 -7.69
N VAL A 164 -9.91 6.77 -8.01
CA VAL A 164 -10.96 7.07 -9.00
C VAL A 164 -11.75 8.31 -8.58
N LYS A 165 -12.21 8.38 -7.32
CA LYS A 165 -12.95 9.55 -6.81
C LYS A 165 -12.14 10.84 -6.88
N ASN A 166 -10.83 10.77 -6.60
CA ASN A 166 -9.94 11.92 -6.71
C ASN A 166 -9.72 12.34 -8.16
N HIS A 167 -9.59 11.39 -9.08
CA HIS A 167 -9.48 11.66 -10.51
C HIS A 167 -10.76 12.30 -11.05
N GLU A 168 -11.93 11.76 -10.73
CA GLU A 168 -13.22 12.35 -11.11
C GLU A 168 -13.40 13.78 -10.58
N ARG A 169 -12.96 14.05 -9.34
CA ARG A 169 -12.96 15.41 -8.78
C ARG A 169 -11.99 16.32 -9.53
N GLY A 170 -10.81 15.83 -9.87
CA GLY A 170 -9.81 16.53 -10.67
C GLY A 170 -10.34 16.88 -12.06
N ASP A 171 -10.95 15.92 -12.74
CA ASP A 171 -11.56 16.08 -14.06
C ASP A 171 -12.73 17.08 -14.01
N LYS A 172 -13.58 17.02 -12.99
CA LYS A 172 -14.66 18.01 -12.80
C LYS A 172 -14.09 19.42 -12.61
N LYS A 173 -13.04 19.58 -11.80
CA LYS A 173 -12.38 20.88 -11.58
C LYS A 173 -11.73 21.40 -12.85
N PHE A 174 -11.03 20.53 -13.58
CA PHE A 174 -10.41 20.87 -14.87
C PHE A 174 -11.45 21.23 -15.92
N ASN A 175 -12.56 20.47 -16.01
CA ASN A 175 -13.65 20.76 -16.94
C ASN A 175 -14.37 22.08 -16.61
N ALA A 176 -14.51 22.45 -15.34
CA ALA A 176 -15.09 23.72 -14.94
C ALA A 176 -14.21 24.92 -15.35
N GLN A 177 -12.89 24.78 -15.24
CA GLN A 177 -11.92 25.82 -15.61
C GLN A 177 -11.34 25.64 -17.02
N ARG A 178 -11.99 24.81 -17.85
CA ARG A 178 -11.44 24.39 -19.14
C ARG A 178 -11.19 25.57 -20.07
N ASN A 179 -12.15 26.48 -20.17
CA ASN A 179 -12.07 27.63 -21.06
C ASN A 179 -10.96 28.59 -20.60
N GLU A 180 -10.89 28.91 -19.31
CA GLU A 180 -9.83 29.75 -18.72
C GLU A 180 -8.44 29.15 -18.97
N TYR A 181 -8.28 27.84 -18.75
CA TYR A 181 -7.03 27.14 -19.03
C TYR A 181 -6.62 27.24 -20.51
N PHE A 182 -7.56 27.05 -21.44
CA PHE A 182 -7.27 27.16 -22.87
C PHE A 182 -7.03 28.61 -23.32
N GLU A 183 -7.69 29.59 -22.74
CA GLU A 183 -7.43 31.02 -22.98
C GLU A 183 -6.04 31.42 -22.48
N GLU A 184 -5.65 31.00 -21.28
CA GLU A 184 -4.30 31.25 -20.76
C GLU A 184 -3.23 30.61 -21.66
N GLN A 185 -3.47 29.39 -22.15
CA GLN A 185 -2.58 28.73 -23.12
C GLN A 185 -2.50 29.49 -24.45
N ARG A 186 -3.62 30.03 -24.96
CA ARG A 186 -3.61 30.88 -26.16
C ARG A 186 -2.83 32.18 -25.93
N ASN A 187 -3.05 32.84 -24.80
CA ASN A 187 -2.34 34.07 -24.44
C ASN A 187 -0.84 33.83 -24.32
N ARG A 188 -0.41 32.75 -23.65
CA ARG A 188 1.01 32.36 -23.58
C ARG A 188 1.61 32.10 -24.97
N ARG A 189 0.87 31.49 -25.89
CA ARG A 189 1.32 31.29 -27.29
C ARG A 189 1.44 32.60 -28.06
N LEU A 190 0.48 33.52 -27.90
CA LEU A 190 0.51 34.84 -28.52
C LEU A 190 1.68 35.68 -27.99
N SER A 191 1.92 35.71 -26.68
CA SER A 191 3.07 36.41 -26.09
C SER A 191 4.40 35.88 -26.61
N LYS A 192 4.55 34.55 -26.74
CA LYS A 192 5.75 33.95 -27.36
C LYS A 192 5.92 34.35 -28.83
N MET A 193 4.81 34.44 -29.58
CA MET A 193 4.85 34.87 -30.98
C MET A 193 5.27 36.33 -31.09
N MET A 194 4.72 37.22 -30.26
CA MET A 194 5.10 38.63 -30.21
C MET A 194 6.57 38.82 -29.86
N ALA A 195 7.06 38.13 -28.82
CA ALA A 195 8.49 38.17 -28.46
C ALA A 195 9.38 37.71 -29.63
N HIS A 196 9.00 36.66 -30.34
CA HIS A 196 9.75 36.20 -31.51
C HIS A 196 9.72 37.22 -32.69
N VAL A 197 8.60 37.92 -32.88
CA VAL A 197 8.50 38.99 -33.89
C VAL A 197 9.38 40.17 -33.51
N GLU A 198 9.39 40.59 -32.23
CA GLU A 198 10.26 41.64 -31.71
C GLU A 198 11.74 41.29 -31.88
N ASP A 199 12.16 40.08 -31.46
CA ASP A 199 13.51 39.56 -31.67
C ASP A 199 13.89 39.54 -33.17
N SER A 200 12.94 39.19 -34.04
CA SER A 200 13.16 39.16 -35.50
C SER A 200 13.30 40.57 -36.08
N MET A 201 12.54 41.55 -35.58
CA MET A 201 12.68 42.95 -35.97
C MET A 201 14.01 43.55 -35.47
N GLU A 202 14.43 43.23 -34.25
CA GLU A 202 15.71 43.67 -33.71
C GLU A 202 16.89 43.08 -34.50
N LYS A 203 16.83 41.79 -34.85
CA LYS A 203 17.81 41.16 -35.75
C LYS A 203 17.84 41.80 -37.13
N ARG A 204 16.69 42.20 -37.70
CA ARG A 204 16.65 42.92 -38.99
C ARG A 204 17.29 44.30 -38.90
N LYS A 205 17.06 45.06 -37.81
CA LYS A 205 17.72 46.35 -37.60
C LYS A 205 19.25 46.20 -37.51
N LYS A 206 19.73 45.23 -36.75
CA LYS A 206 21.17 44.92 -36.62
C LYS A 206 21.86 44.44 -37.90
N LEU A 207 21.11 44.02 -38.92
CA LEU A 207 21.64 43.62 -40.24
C LEU A 207 21.63 44.77 -41.25
N GLN A 208 20.90 45.86 -40.97
CA GLN A 208 20.88 47.07 -41.81
C GLN A 208 21.97 48.07 -41.41
N ASP A 209 22.41 48.01 -40.14
CA ASP A 209 23.63 48.65 -39.64
C ASP A 209 24.89 47.83 -40.02
#